data_AF-A0A0G1V8F5-F1
#
_entry.id   AF-A0A0G1V8F5-F1
#
_cell.length_a   1.000
_cell.length_b   1.000
_cell.length_c   1.000
_cell.angle_alpha   90.00
_cell.angle_beta   90.00
_cell.angle_gamma   90.00
#
_symmetry.space_group_name_H-M   'P 1'
#
loop_
_entity.id
_entity.type
_entity.pdbx_description
1 polymer ?
#
loop_
_entity_poly.entity_id
_entity_poly.type
_entity_poly.pdbx_seq_one_letter_code
_entity_poly.pdbx_strand_id
1 'polypeptide(L)'
;MADSEKKWNKFQRLSVRPGKFSQRAKRAEDASMKHARKFIVERAHSAREVRRHIAIWLLGMGVLIAIATAQFFLYQSSYTATAGVGGGTYAEGVKGSVETLNPLYAVTPGEQAASRLMFSSLLTYDTTGSLRGDLAENYSVLDEGKRYRVKLQPTV
;
A
#
# COMPACT_ATOMS: atom_id res chain seq x y z
N MET A 1 5.89 90.13 -13.89
CA MET A 1 6.96 89.49 -14.68
C MET A 1 6.57 88.05 -14.89
N ALA A 2 6.30 87.68 -16.14
CA ALA A 2 5.98 86.34 -16.60
C ALA A 2 7.26 85.48 -16.68
N ASP A 3 7.17 84.15 -16.55
CA ASP A 3 7.15 83.29 -17.73
C ASP A 3 6.92 81.80 -17.37
N SER A 4 6.62 81.04 -18.41
CA SER A 4 5.80 79.85 -18.54
C SER A 4 6.59 78.54 -18.72
N GLU A 5 5.95 77.48 -18.26
CA GLU A 5 5.85 76.10 -18.79
C GLU A 5 7.07 75.23 -19.24
N LYS A 6 7.02 74.01 -18.67
CA LYS A 6 7.64 72.72 -19.02
C LYS A 6 7.96 72.47 -20.51
N LYS A 7 9.10 71.82 -20.76
CA LYS A 7 9.26 70.89 -21.90
C LYS A 7 10.26 69.75 -21.62
N TRP A 8 9.72 68.63 -21.14
CA TRP A 8 10.37 67.33 -21.16
C TRP A 8 10.22 66.70 -22.56
N ASN A 9 11.24 65.94 -22.99
CA ASN A 9 11.27 64.98 -24.12
C ASN A 9 12.04 65.41 -25.38
N LYS A 10 13.28 64.91 -25.50
CA LYS A 10 13.90 64.64 -26.81
C LYS A 10 14.90 63.47 -26.70
N PHE A 11 14.39 62.24 -26.69
CA PHE A 11 15.23 61.03 -26.85
C PHE A 11 15.51 60.79 -28.34
N GLN A 12 16.79 60.73 -28.70
CA GLN A 12 17.25 60.36 -30.05
C GLN A 12 16.93 58.88 -30.32
N ARG A 13 16.09 58.62 -31.32
CA ARG A 13 15.77 57.25 -31.75
C ARG A 13 16.88 56.73 -32.66
N LEU A 14 17.67 55.78 -32.15
CA LEU A 14 18.57 54.94 -32.97
C LEU A 14 17.71 53.93 -33.74
N SER A 15 17.48 54.20 -35.03
CA SER A 15 16.77 53.26 -35.91
C SER A 15 17.70 52.11 -36.32
N VAL A 16 17.51 50.93 -35.73
CA VAL A 16 18.20 49.71 -36.14
C VAL A 16 17.52 49.18 -37.41
N ARG A 17 18.25 49.18 -38.54
CA ARG A 17 17.77 48.68 -39.83
C ARG A 17 17.66 47.14 -39.82
N PRO A 18 16.47 46.54 -40.02
CA PRO A 18 16.23 45.10 -39.83
C PRO A 18 16.89 44.18 -40.87
N GLY A 19 17.29 44.69 -42.04
CA GLY A 19 17.81 43.87 -43.14
C GLY A 19 19.23 43.31 -42.97
N LYS A 20 20.07 43.91 -42.12
CA LYS A 20 21.49 43.50 -41.96
C LYS A 20 21.73 42.52 -40.79
N PHE A 21 20.74 42.33 -39.91
CA PHE A 21 20.86 41.45 -38.75
C PHE A 21 20.57 39.99 -39.10
N SER A 22 19.60 39.74 -39.99
CA SER A 22 19.23 38.39 -40.45
C SER A 22 20.36 37.66 -41.18
N GLN A 23 21.16 38.38 -41.97
CA GLN A 23 22.31 37.79 -42.67
C GLN A 23 23.47 37.43 -41.72
N ARG A 24 23.65 38.18 -40.63
CA ARG A 24 24.65 37.88 -39.59
C ARG A 24 24.22 36.72 -38.71
N ALA A 25 22.92 36.63 -38.39
CA ALA A 25 22.34 35.50 -37.67
C ALA A 25 22.53 34.19 -38.44
N LYS A 26 22.23 34.15 -39.74
CA LYS A 26 22.42 32.94 -40.57
C LYS A 26 23.88 32.47 -40.66
N ARG A 27 24.86 33.39 -40.71
CA ARG A 27 26.28 33.03 -40.73
C ARG A 27 26.79 32.53 -39.37
N ALA A 28 26.23 33.03 -38.27
CA ALA A 28 26.50 32.50 -36.93
C ALA A 28 25.92 31.09 -36.77
N GLU A 29 24.72 30.85 -37.33
CA GLU A 29 24.05 29.55 -37.33
C GLU A 29 24.86 28.48 -38.09
N ASP A 30 25.34 28.80 -39.29
CA ASP A 30 26.19 27.90 -40.10
C ASP A 30 27.54 27.61 -39.44
N ALA A 31 28.16 28.60 -38.77
CA ALA A 31 29.44 28.43 -38.07
C ALA A 31 29.30 27.57 -36.80
N SER A 32 28.17 27.69 -36.11
CA SER A 32 27.83 26.87 -34.94
C SER A 32 27.46 25.44 -35.31
N MET A 33 26.70 25.22 -36.40
CA MET A 33 26.35 23.88 -36.88
C MET A 33 27.57 23.09 -37.39
N LYS A 34 28.51 23.75 -38.07
CA LYS A 34 29.74 23.10 -38.56
C LYS A 34 30.65 22.59 -37.42
N HIS A 35 30.72 23.32 -36.31
CA HIS A 35 31.53 22.91 -35.15
C HIS A 35 30.83 21.89 -34.25
N ALA A 36 29.51 21.98 -34.09
CA ALA A 36 28.74 21.04 -33.26
C ALA A 36 28.81 19.61 -33.82
N ARG A 37 28.74 19.45 -35.15
CA ARG A 37 28.76 18.12 -35.79
C ARG A 37 30.13 17.43 -35.67
N LYS A 38 31.23 18.18 -35.69
CA LYS A 38 32.58 17.58 -35.58
C LYS A 38 32.87 17.11 -34.16
N PHE A 39 32.51 17.91 -33.14
CA PHE A 39 32.78 17.57 -31.74
C PHE A 39 31.94 16.40 -31.20
N ILE A 40 30.71 16.24 -31.68
CA ILE A 40 29.82 15.17 -31.21
C ILE A 40 30.19 13.82 -31.87
N VAL A 41 30.67 13.83 -33.11
CA VAL A 41 30.93 12.59 -33.88
C VAL A 41 32.33 12.01 -33.60
N GLU A 42 33.36 12.83 -33.37
CA GLU A 42 34.72 12.32 -33.07
C GLU A 42 34.82 11.59 -31.72
N ARG A 43 33.90 11.84 -30.78
CA ARG A 43 33.89 11.17 -29.45
C ARG A 43 32.94 9.97 -29.37
N ALA A 44 32.30 9.59 -30.48
CA ALA A 44 31.41 8.43 -30.55
C ALA A 44 32.13 7.08 -30.35
N HIS A 45 33.46 7.05 -30.43
CA HIS A 45 34.25 5.83 -30.24
C HIS A 45 34.41 5.40 -28.76
N SER A 46 34.09 6.24 -27.76
CA SER A 46 34.04 5.83 -26.34
C SER A 46 32.65 5.45 -25.85
N ALA A 47 31.62 5.61 -26.69
CA ALA A 47 30.23 5.27 -26.33
C ALA A 47 30.01 3.77 -26.13
N ARG A 48 30.92 2.91 -26.60
CA ARG A 48 30.80 1.44 -26.46
C ARG A 48 31.14 0.94 -25.05
N GLU A 49 32.10 1.60 -24.39
CA GLU A 49 32.52 1.24 -23.03
C GLU A 49 31.61 1.86 -21.97
N VAL A 50 31.23 3.13 -22.13
CA VAL A 50 30.29 3.79 -21.19
C VAL A 50 28.89 3.16 -21.27
N ARG A 51 28.44 2.73 -22.46
CA ARG A 51 27.16 2.00 -22.62
C ARG A 51 27.13 0.68 -21.85
N ARG A 52 28.25 -0.04 -21.75
CA ARG A 52 28.37 -1.26 -20.94
C ARG A 52 28.16 -0.95 -19.46
N HIS A 53 28.77 0.11 -18.95
CA HIS A 53 28.59 0.53 -17.56
C HIS A 53 27.15 0.97 -17.28
N ILE A 54 26.56 1.79 -18.14
CA ILE A 54 25.15 2.22 -18.00
C ILE A 54 24.21 1.01 -18.04
N ALA A 55 24.44 0.05 -18.93
CA ALA A 55 23.64 -1.16 -19.01
C ALA A 55 23.74 -2.02 -17.73
N ILE A 56 24.95 -2.16 -17.16
CA ILE A 56 25.15 -2.88 -15.90
C ILE A 56 24.43 -2.18 -14.75
N TRP A 57 24.52 -0.84 -14.66
CA TRP A 57 23.82 -0.06 -13.63
C TRP A 57 22.31 -0.16 -13.75
N LEU A 58 21.76 -0.09 -14.97
CA LEU A 58 20.33 -0.25 -15.22
C LEU A 58 19.84 -1.67 -14.90
N LEU A 59 20.63 -2.69 -15.25
CA LEU A 59 20.33 -4.07 -14.91
C LEU A 59 20.38 -4.28 -13.39
N GLY A 60 21.40 -3.75 -12.72
CA GLY A 60 21.50 -3.78 -11.26
C GLY A 60 20.32 -3.09 -10.59
N MET A 61 19.91 -1.93 -11.09
CA MET A 61 18.71 -1.22 -10.61
C MET A 61 17.44 -2.06 -10.82
N GLY A 62 17.28 -2.68 -11.99
CA GLY A 62 16.16 -3.57 -12.29
C GLY A 62 16.10 -4.78 -11.35
N VAL A 63 17.25 -5.38 -11.05
CA VAL A 63 17.37 -6.50 -10.09
C VAL A 63 16.99 -6.04 -8.68
N LEU A 64 17.47 -4.87 -8.23
CA LEU A 64 17.12 -4.33 -6.93
C LEU A 64 15.62 -4.04 -6.80
N ILE A 65 15.01 -3.45 -7.84
CA ILE A 65 13.57 -3.21 -7.89
C ILE A 65 12.83 -4.54 -7.83
N ALA A 66 13.23 -5.53 -8.63
CA ALA A 66 12.60 -6.85 -8.65
C ALA A 66 12.64 -7.54 -7.27
N ILE A 67 13.81 -7.51 -6.61
CA ILE A 67 13.98 -8.04 -5.25
C ILE A 67 13.10 -7.28 -4.25
N ALA A 68 13.05 -5.95 -4.32
CA ALA A 68 12.22 -5.14 -3.43
C ALA A 68 10.72 -5.43 -3.59
N THR A 69 10.23 -5.57 -4.83
CA THR A 69 8.85 -6.01 -5.08
C THR A 69 8.60 -7.42 -4.57
N ALA A 70 9.50 -8.36 -4.83
CA ALA A 70 9.36 -9.73 -4.36
C ALA A 70 9.31 -9.79 -2.82
N GLN A 71 10.18 -9.06 -2.14
CA GLN A 71 10.15 -8.88 -0.69
C GLN A 71 8.77 -8.35 -0.25
N PHE A 72 8.31 -7.24 -0.83
CA PHE A 72 7.02 -6.66 -0.46
C PHE A 72 5.86 -7.66 -0.56
N PHE A 73 5.74 -8.42 -1.65
CA PHE A 73 4.69 -9.42 -1.82
C PHE A 73 4.83 -10.61 -0.85
N LEU A 74 6.05 -11.08 -0.59
CA LEU A 74 6.29 -12.20 0.33
C LEU A 74 6.03 -11.82 1.79
N TYR A 75 6.36 -10.59 2.18
CA TYR A 75 6.20 -10.11 3.56
C TYR A 75 4.82 -9.56 3.86
N GLN A 76 4.04 -9.13 2.86
CA GLN A 76 2.70 -8.57 3.09
C GLN A 76 1.76 -9.59 3.77
N SER A 77 1.87 -10.87 3.44
CA SER A 77 1.10 -11.95 4.09
C SER A 77 1.43 -12.14 5.57
N SER A 78 2.61 -11.71 6.02
CA SER A 78 3.08 -11.89 7.39
C SER A 78 2.64 -10.74 8.32
N TYR A 79 2.31 -9.57 7.77
CA TYR A 79 1.97 -8.37 8.55
C TYR A 79 0.49 -8.01 8.55
N THR A 80 -0.33 -8.62 7.69
CA THR A 80 -1.78 -8.42 7.68
C THR A 80 -2.46 -9.60 8.35
N ALA A 81 -3.01 -9.39 9.54
CA ALA A 81 -3.95 -10.33 10.14
C ALA A 81 -5.38 -9.94 9.73
N THR A 82 -6.17 -10.91 9.28
CA THR A 82 -7.61 -10.71 9.11
C THR A 82 -8.21 -10.52 10.50
N ALA A 83 -8.43 -9.28 10.89
CA ALA A 83 -9.13 -8.94 12.13
C ALA A 83 -10.62 -8.74 11.83
N GLY A 84 -11.47 -9.25 12.72
CA GLY A 84 -12.89 -8.90 12.68
C GLY A 84 -13.05 -7.39 12.86
N VAL A 85 -13.98 -6.79 12.10
CA VAL A 85 -14.40 -5.41 12.36
C VAL A 85 -15.24 -5.41 13.63
N GLY A 86 -14.97 -4.47 14.55
CA GLY A 86 -15.75 -4.34 15.77
C GLY A 86 -17.19 -3.91 15.45
N GLY A 87 -18.16 -4.64 15.99
CA GLY A 87 -19.58 -4.41 15.73
C GLY A 87 -20.09 -5.07 14.44
N GLY A 88 -21.38 -4.91 14.18
CA GLY A 88 -22.09 -5.58 13.10
C GLY A 88 -23.30 -6.35 13.60
N THR A 89 -24.21 -6.67 12.69
CA THR A 89 -25.39 -7.48 12.98
C THR A 89 -25.34 -8.70 12.08
N TYR A 90 -25.32 -9.88 12.69
CA TYR A 90 -25.46 -11.15 12.01
C TYR A 90 -26.90 -11.63 12.19
N ALA A 91 -27.57 -11.94 11.08
CA ALA A 91 -28.93 -12.46 11.07
C ALA A 91 -28.92 -13.83 10.40
N GLU A 92 -29.33 -14.85 11.15
CA GLU A 92 -29.53 -16.20 10.64
C GLU A 92 -30.96 -16.66 10.88
N GLY A 93 -31.49 -17.43 9.93
CA GLY A 93 -32.78 -18.09 10.07
C GLY A 93 -32.58 -19.52 10.53
N VAL A 94 -33.26 -19.91 11.61
CA VAL A 94 -33.23 -21.28 12.13
C VAL A 94 -34.63 -21.88 12.06
N LYS A 95 -34.72 -23.17 11.71
CA LYS A 95 -35.98 -23.91 11.63
C LYS A 95 -36.36 -24.48 13.01
N GLY A 96 -37.51 -24.06 13.55
CA GLY A 96 -38.06 -24.54 14.82
C GLY A 96 -38.61 -23.40 15.67
N SER A 97 -39.59 -23.67 16.54
CA SER A 97 -40.05 -22.69 17.54
C SER A 97 -38.98 -22.47 18.60
N VAL A 98 -38.96 -21.26 19.17
CA VAL A 98 -38.19 -20.94 20.37
C VAL A 98 -39.21 -20.70 21.47
N GLU A 99 -39.34 -21.67 22.37
CA GLU A 99 -40.30 -21.63 23.48
C GLU A 99 -39.60 -21.30 24.80
N THR A 100 -38.31 -21.65 24.90
CA THR A 100 -37.48 -21.37 26.06
C THR A 100 -36.11 -20.83 25.68
N LEU A 101 -35.58 -19.95 26.53
CA LEU A 101 -34.19 -19.48 26.48
C LEU A 101 -33.35 -20.08 27.62
N ASN A 102 -33.93 -20.98 28.42
CA ASN A 102 -33.20 -21.65 29.48
C ASN A 102 -32.37 -22.79 28.88
N PRO A 103 -31.03 -22.76 29.03
CA PRO A 103 -30.13 -23.75 28.44
C PRO A 103 -30.42 -25.18 28.92
N LEU A 104 -31.01 -25.35 30.11
CA LEU A 104 -31.36 -26.66 30.67
C LEU A 104 -32.53 -27.33 29.94
N TYR A 105 -33.34 -26.55 29.22
CA TYR A 105 -34.56 -27.01 28.55
C TYR A 105 -34.51 -26.80 27.03
N ALA A 106 -33.39 -26.35 26.48
CA ALA A 106 -33.25 -26.10 25.05
C ALA A 106 -33.22 -27.43 24.27
N VAL A 107 -34.22 -27.67 23.42
CA VAL A 107 -34.32 -28.91 22.63
C VAL A 107 -34.29 -28.60 21.14
N THR A 108 -34.94 -27.53 20.69
CA THR A 108 -34.99 -27.19 19.26
C THR A 108 -33.66 -26.58 18.79
N PRO A 109 -33.35 -26.65 17.48
CA PRO A 109 -32.14 -26.02 16.95
C PRO A 109 -32.06 -24.52 17.23
N GLY A 110 -33.20 -23.81 17.23
CA GLY A 110 -33.26 -22.38 17.54
C GLY A 110 -32.94 -22.09 18.99
N GLU A 111 -33.46 -22.91 19.91
CA GLU A 111 -33.18 -22.78 21.35
C GLU A 111 -31.72 -23.11 21.66
N GLN A 112 -31.16 -24.15 21.04
CA GLN A 112 -29.75 -24.50 21.19
C GLN A 112 -28.81 -23.40 20.67
N ALA A 113 -29.15 -22.80 19.52
CA ALA A 113 -28.40 -21.67 18.97
C ALA A 113 -28.46 -20.47 19.93
N ALA A 114 -29.66 -20.07 20.38
CA ALA A 114 -29.84 -19.00 21.34
C ALA A 114 -29.09 -19.27 22.66
N SER A 115 -29.17 -20.49 23.17
CA SER A 115 -28.46 -20.93 24.37
C SER A 115 -26.94 -20.75 24.24
N ARG A 116 -26.34 -21.10 23.10
CA ARG A 116 -24.89 -20.95 22.87
C ARG A 116 -24.45 -19.50 22.72
N LEU A 117 -25.35 -18.62 22.28
CA LEU A 117 -25.08 -17.18 22.18
C LEU A 117 -25.22 -16.47 23.52
N MET A 118 -26.13 -16.94 24.39
CA MET A 118 -26.43 -16.32 25.67
C MET A 118 -25.58 -16.84 26.83
N PHE A 119 -25.11 -18.09 26.74
CA PHE A 119 -24.39 -18.76 27.82
C PHE A 119 -23.09 -19.36 27.34
N SER A 120 -22.02 -19.10 28.10
CA SER A 120 -20.71 -19.70 27.85
C SER A 120 -20.64 -21.13 28.37
N SER A 121 -19.90 -21.97 27.65
CA SER A 121 -19.65 -23.38 27.95
C SER A 121 -18.28 -23.56 28.60
N LEU A 122 -18.02 -24.72 29.22
CA LEU A 122 -16.65 -25.05 29.63
C LEU A 122 -15.76 -25.31 28.42
N LEU A 123 -16.29 -26.06 27.46
CA LEU A 123 -15.61 -26.51 26.24
C LEU A 123 -16.56 -26.31 25.05
N THR A 124 -16.00 -25.91 23.92
CA THR A 124 -16.69 -25.73 22.64
C THR A 124 -15.93 -26.44 21.52
N TYR A 125 -16.50 -26.47 20.32
CA TYR A 125 -15.84 -27.01 19.14
C TYR A 125 -15.32 -25.88 18.25
N ASP A 126 -14.10 -26.05 17.73
CA ASP A 126 -13.57 -25.14 16.72
C ASP A 126 -14.08 -25.47 15.31
N THR A 127 -13.65 -24.69 14.31
CA THR A 127 -14.03 -24.87 12.90
C THR A 127 -13.54 -26.19 12.30
N THR A 128 -12.63 -26.90 12.97
CA THR A 128 -12.14 -28.22 12.55
C THR A 128 -12.88 -29.37 13.24
N GLY A 129 -13.80 -29.05 14.16
CA GLY A 129 -14.49 -30.04 14.99
C GLY A 129 -13.64 -30.54 16.15
N SER A 130 -12.51 -29.89 16.45
CA SER A 130 -11.69 -30.22 17.60
C SER A 130 -12.23 -29.54 18.87
N LEU A 131 -12.11 -30.22 20.00
CA LEU A 131 -12.56 -29.68 21.29
C LEU A 131 -11.59 -28.60 21.77
N ARG A 132 -12.12 -27.43 22.08
CA ARG A 132 -11.39 -26.25 22.56
C ARG A 132 -12.02 -25.72 23.84
N GLY A 133 -11.21 -25.14 24.73
CA GLY A 133 -11.72 -24.43 25.90
C GLY A 133 -12.47 -23.15 25.51
N ASP A 134 -13.68 -22.98 26.06
CA ASP A 134 -14.47 -21.75 25.97
C ASP A 134 -14.23 -20.92 27.24
N LEU A 135 -14.79 -21.33 28.38
CA LEU A 135 -14.39 -20.81 29.70
C LEU A 135 -13.17 -21.53 30.31
N ALA A 136 -12.86 -22.73 29.84
CA ALA A 136 -11.74 -23.51 30.35
C ALA A 136 -10.41 -23.03 29.76
N GLU A 137 -9.42 -22.83 30.61
CA GLU A 137 -8.01 -22.68 30.21
C GLU A 137 -7.45 -24.04 29.76
N ASN A 138 -7.74 -25.10 30.52
CA ASN A 138 -7.37 -26.48 30.19
C ASN A 138 -8.25 -27.47 30.95
N TYR A 139 -8.18 -28.74 30.54
CA TYR A 139 -8.76 -29.85 31.27
C TYR A 139 -7.79 -31.03 31.33
N SER A 140 -7.89 -31.83 32.38
CA SER A 140 -7.17 -33.09 32.52
C SER A 140 -8.11 -34.24 32.86
N VAL A 141 -7.79 -35.39 32.29
CA VAL A 141 -8.52 -36.64 32.49
C VAL A 141 -7.73 -37.50 33.47
N LEU A 142 -8.38 -37.91 34.54
CA LEU A 142 -7.81 -38.64 35.67
C LEU A 142 -8.56 -39.96 35.86
N ASP A 143 -7.93 -40.90 36.56
CA ASP A 143 -8.50 -42.21 36.91
C ASP A 143 -9.14 -42.94 35.72
N GLU A 144 -8.38 -43.06 34.62
CA GLU A 144 -8.83 -43.78 33.42
C GLU A 144 -10.15 -43.24 32.84
N GLY A 145 -10.40 -41.93 32.98
CA GLY A 145 -11.60 -41.29 32.43
C GLY A 145 -12.76 -41.14 33.41
N LYS A 146 -12.57 -41.49 34.69
CA LYS A 146 -13.62 -41.34 35.71
C LYS A 146 -13.66 -39.96 36.34
N ARG A 147 -12.57 -39.18 36.26
CA ARG A 147 -12.49 -37.83 36.81
C ARG A 147 -11.99 -36.85 35.76
N TYR A 148 -12.68 -35.73 35.65
CA TYR A 148 -12.27 -34.61 34.80
C TYR A 148 -12.00 -33.40 35.68
N ARG A 149 -10.81 -32.82 35.56
CA ARG A 149 -10.46 -31.56 36.22
C ARG A 149 -10.39 -30.49 35.16
N VAL A 150 -11.23 -29.47 35.28
CA VAL A 150 -11.26 -28.31 34.39
C VAL A 150 -10.71 -27.11 35.15
N LYS A 151 -9.71 -26.43 34.59
CA LYS A 151 -9.20 -25.16 35.10
C LYS A 151 -9.84 -24.04 34.29
N LEU A 152 -10.54 -23.13 34.97
CA LEU A 152 -11.15 -21.97 34.33
C LEU A 152 -10.11 -20.89 34.04
N GLN A 153 -10.40 -20.04 33.05
CA GLN A 153 -9.60 -18.86 32.79
C GLN A 153 -9.62 -17.92 34.02
N PRO A 154 -8.54 -17.15 34.26
CA PRO A 154 -8.50 -16.21 35.38
C PRO A 154 -9.49 -15.03 35.21
N THR A 155 -9.84 -14.72 33.97
CA THR A 155 -10.76 -13.66 33.59
C THR A 155 -11.98 -14.31 32.95
N VAL A 156 -12.99 -14.60 33.77
CA VAL A 156 -14.32 -15.04 33.34
C VAL A 156 -15.30 -13.94 33.67
#